data_AF-A0A447U143-F1
#
_entry.id   AF-A0A447U143-F1
#
_cell.length_a   1.000
_cell.length_b   1.000
_cell.length_c   1.000
_cell.angle_alpha   90.00
_cell.angle_beta   90.00
_cell.angle_gamma   90.00
#
_symmetry.space_group_name_H-M   'P 1'
#
loop_
_entity.id
_entity.type
_entity.pdbx_description
1 polymer ?
#
loop_
_entity_poly.entity_id
_entity_poly.type
_entity_poly.pdbx_seq_one_letter_code
_entity_poly.pdbx_strand_id
1 'polypeptide(L)'
;MVKTYNASKAEGHNFKAQPDLAEAAAKTTENPLAKIDAALAQVDALRSDLGAVQNRFNSAITNLGNTVNNLSSARSRIEDSDYATEVSNMSRAQILQQAGTSVLAQANQVPQKRPLFTALIRRLIHRHVVHNQGSESCLF
;
A
#
# COMPACT_ATOMS: atom_id res chain seq x y z
N MET A 1 -31.03 -43.42 -46.41
CA MET A 1 -32.25 -43.01 -45.68
C MET A 1 -32.58 -41.60 -46.18
N VAL A 2 -33.73 -41.41 -46.83
CA VAL A 2 -34.14 -40.10 -47.35
C VAL A 2 -34.65 -39.25 -46.19
N LYS A 3 -34.08 -38.07 -45.97
CA LYS A 3 -34.53 -37.13 -44.95
C LYS A 3 -35.72 -36.32 -45.49
N THR A 4 -36.82 -36.31 -44.76
CA THR A 4 -38.02 -35.54 -45.12
C THR A 4 -38.11 -34.31 -44.26
N TYR A 5 -38.29 -33.14 -44.86
CA TYR A 5 -38.36 -31.86 -44.15
C TYR A 5 -39.69 -31.15 -44.43
N ASN A 6 -40.17 -30.37 -43.45
CA ASN A 6 -41.32 -29.50 -43.67
C ASN A 6 -40.90 -28.35 -44.60
N ALA A 7 -41.63 -28.14 -45.69
CA ALA A 7 -41.31 -27.12 -46.70
C ALA A 7 -41.11 -25.72 -46.08
N SER A 8 -42.01 -25.32 -45.18
CA SER A 8 -41.93 -24.03 -44.46
C SER A 8 -40.68 -23.84 -43.60
N LYS A 9 -40.02 -24.92 -43.17
CA LYS A 9 -38.77 -24.86 -42.39
C LYS A 9 -37.52 -24.92 -43.26
N ALA A 10 -37.64 -25.40 -44.50
CA ALA A 10 -36.54 -25.48 -45.44
C ALA A 10 -36.42 -24.23 -46.32
N GLU A 11 -37.49 -23.44 -46.44
CA GLU A 11 -37.50 -22.17 -47.15
C GLU A 11 -36.44 -21.21 -46.60
N GLY A 12 -35.50 -20.80 -47.45
CA GLY A 12 -34.41 -19.89 -47.09
C GLY A 12 -33.27 -20.50 -46.25
N HIS A 13 -33.32 -21.79 -45.91
CA HIS A 13 -32.28 -22.42 -45.10
C HIS A 13 -31.02 -22.72 -45.90
N ASN A 14 -29.86 -22.27 -45.42
CA ASN A 14 -28.56 -22.51 -46.07
C ASN A 14 -27.89 -23.77 -45.53
N PHE A 15 -28.14 -24.90 -46.17
CA PHE A 15 -27.55 -26.21 -45.82
C PHE A 15 -26.02 -26.26 -45.88
N LYS A 16 -25.36 -25.32 -46.57
CA LYS A 16 -23.89 -25.24 -46.59
C LYS A 16 -23.32 -24.60 -45.32
N ALA A 17 -24.06 -23.67 -44.71
CA ALA A 17 -23.65 -22.99 -43.48
C ALA A 17 -24.12 -23.74 -42.23
N GLN A 18 -25.34 -24.30 -42.27
CA GLN A 18 -25.89 -25.12 -41.20
C GLN A 18 -26.54 -26.37 -41.79
N PRO A 19 -25.90 -27.55 -41.63
CA PRO A 19 -26.36 -28.78 -42.26
C PRO A 19 -27.58 -29.39 -41.53
N ASP A 20 -27.83 -28.98 -40.29
CA ASP A 20 -28.83 -29.59 -39.43
C ASP A 20 -30.16 -28.84 -39.44
N LEU A 21 -31.22 -29.59 -39.71
CA LEU A 21 -32.62 -29.18 -39.58
C LEU A 21 -33.40 -30.30 -38.92
N ALA A 22 -34.41 -29.93 -38.12
CA ALA A 22 -35.33 -30.91 -37.56
C ALA A 22 -36.13 -31.58 -38.69
N GLU A 23 -35.92 -32.89 -38.87
CA GLU A 23 -36.69 -33.70 -39.81
C GLU A 23 -38.19 -33.69 -39.47
N ALA A 24 -39.02 -33.81 -40.49
CA ALA A 24 -40.45 -33.97 -40.33
C ALA A 24 -40.74 -35.25 -39.54
N ALA A 25 -41.64 -35.16 -38.56
CA ALA A 25 -42.04 -36.31 -37.76
C ALA A 25 -42.74 -37.34 -38.66
N ALA A 26 -42.09 -38.48 -38.87
CA ALA A 26 -42.63 -39.56 -39.71
C ALA A 26 -43.78 -40.34 -39.02
N LYS A 27 -43.89 -40.23 -37.69
CA LYS A 27 -44.91 -40.88 -36.84
C LYS A 27 -45.28 -39.96 -35.69
N THR A 28 -46.44 -40.20 -35.07
CA THR A 28 -46.84 -39.57 -33.81
C THR A 28 -45.77 -39.81 -32.74
N THR A 29 -45.50 -38.79 -31.94
CA THR A 29 -44.54 -38.90 -30.83
C THR A 29 -45.08 -39.82 -29.76
N GLU A 30 -44.49 -41.01 -29.62
CA GLU A 30 -44.78 -41.90 -28.50
C GLU A 30 -44.31 -41.25 -27.17
N ASN A 31 -45.19 -41.24 -26.17
CA ASN A 31 -44.97 -40.67 -24.83
C ASN A 31 -44.39 -39.23 -24.85
N PRO A 32 -45.15 -38.24 -25.34
CA PRO A 32 -44.65 -36.87 -25.45
C PRO A 32 -44.24 -36.27 -24.10
N LEU A 33 -44.92 -36.64 -23.01
CA LEU A 33 -44.61 -36.18 -21.65
C LEU A 33 -43.20 -36.64 -21.22
N ALA A 34 -42.84 -37.91 -21.45
CA ALA A 34 -41.52 -38.42 -21.07
C ALA A 34 -40.37 -37.70 -21.79
N LYS A 35 -40.58 -37.27 -23.06
CA LYS A 35 -39.59 -36.48 -23.80
C LYS A 35 -39.44 -35.06 -23.23
N ILE A 36 -40.55 -34.45 -22.81
CA ILE A 36 -40.55 -33.14 -22.16
C ILE A 36 -39.85 -33.24 -20.80
N ASP A 37 -40.13 -34.26 -20.01
CA ASP A 37 -39.48 -34.48 -18.71
C ASP A 37 -37.97 -34.66 -18.86
N ALA A 38 -37.53 -35.42 -19.87
CA ALA A 38 -36.11 -35.57 -20.16
C ALA A 38 -35.44 -34.25 -20.60
N ALA A 39 -36.14 -33.43 -21.39
CA ALA A 39 -35.64 -32.12 -21.79
C ALA A 39 -35.58 -31.14 -20.61
N LEU A 40 -36.60 -31.15 -19.74
CA LEU A 40 -36.61 -30.36 -18.51
C LEU A 40 -35.49 -30.77 -17.56
N ALA A 41 -35.27 -32.07 -17.37
CA ALA A 41 -34.18 -32.58 -16.54
C ALA A 41 -32.79 -32.10 -17.04
N GLN A 42 -32.58 -32.01 -18.36
CA GLN A 42 -31.34 -31.45 -18.91
C GLN A 42 -31.20 -29.96 -18.62
N VAL A 43 -32.27 -29.18 -18.78
CA VAL A 43 -32.29 -27.75 -18.47
C VAL A 43 -32.07 -27.50 -16.98
N ASP A 44 -32.68 -28.31 -16.12
CA ASP A 44 -32.55 -28.21 -14.68
C ASP A 44 -31.15 -28.60 -14.20
N ALA A 45 -30.53 -29.62 -14.80
CA ALA A 45 -29.14 -29.97 -14.54
C ALA A 45 -28.21 -28.79 -14.88
N LEU A 46 -28.35 -28.22 -16.08
CA LEU A 46 -27.59 -27.05 -16.49
C LEU A 46 -27.82 -25.86 -15.54
N ARG A 47 -29.08 -25.59 -15.15
CA ARG A 47 -29.42 -24.51 -14.21
C ARG A 47 -28.78 -24.73 -12.83
N SER A 48 -28.76 -25.98 -12.36
CA SER A 48 -28.12 -26.38 -11.11
C SER A 48 -26.61 -26.09 -11.14
N ASP A 49 -25.94 -26.45 -12.24
CA ASP A 49 -24.53 -26.19 -12.44
C ASP A 49 -24.23 -24.67 -12.46
N LEU A 50 -25.06 -23.87 -13.13
CA LEU A 50 -24.94 -22.41 -13.08
C LEU A 50 -25.14 -21.87 -11.66
N GLY A 51 -26.09 -22.41 -10.88
CA GLY A 51 -26.29 -22.05 -9.49
C GLY A 51 -25.08 -22.38 -8.61
N ALA A 52 -24.47 -23.54 -8.81
CA ALA A 52 -23.23 -23.93 -8.12
C ALA A 52 -22.08 -22.97 -8.46
N VAL A 53 -21.95 -22.56 -9.72
CA VAL A 53 -20.95 -21.56 -10.15
C VAL A 53 -21.22 -20.20 -9.50
N GLN A 54 -22.47 -19.76 -9.40
CA GLN A 54 -22.83 -18.52 -8.69
C GLN A 54 -22.44 -18.57 -7.21
N ASN A 55 -22.67 -19.71 -6.53
CA ASN A 55 -22.23 -19.91 -5.15
C ASN A 55 -20.71 -19.81 -5.02
N ARG A 56 -19.95 -20.43 -5.94
CA ARG A 56 -18.48 -20.31 -5.98
C ARG A 56 -18.03 -18.87 -6.20
N PHE A 57 -18.70 -18.11 -7.06
CA PHE A 57 -18.40 -16.70 -7.26
C PHE A 57 -18.69 -15.87 -6.01
N ASN A 58 -19.82 -16.08 -5.33
CA ASN A 58 -20.11 -15.40 -4.06
C ASN A 58 -19.03 -15.69 -3.00
N SER A 59 -18.64 -16.95 -2.83
CA SER A 59 -17.56 -17.31 -1.89
C SER A 59 -16.21 -16.68 -2.28
N ALA A 60 -15.87 -16.67 -3.57
CA ALA A 60 -14.64 -16.05 -4.06
C ALA A 60 -14.65 -14.53 -3.80
N ILE A 61 -15.77 -13.85 -4.07
CA ILE A 61 -15.93 -12.42 -3.83
C ILE A 61 -15.75 -12.09 -2.34
N THR A 62 -16.42 -12.81 -1.45
CA THR A 62 -16.30 -12.57 0.00
C THR A 62 -14.85 -12.81 0.48
N ASN A 63 -14.20 -13.87 0.00
CA ASN A 63 -12.81 -14.16 0.36
C ASN A 63 -11.84 -13.08 -0.16
N LEU A 64 -12.02 -12.63 -1.41
CA LEU A 64 -11.22 -11.54 -1.98
C LEU A 64 -11.46 -10.23 -1.24
N GLY A 65 -12.70 -9.90 -0.87
CA GLY A 65 -13.02 -8.71 -0.09
C GLY A 65 -12.28 -8.69 1.25
N ASN A 66 -12.28 -9.81 1.97
CA ASN A 66 -11.50 -9.94 3.22
C ASN A 66 -9.99 -9.79 2.98
N THR A 67 -9.49 -10.40 1.91
CA THR A 67 -8.06 -10.31 1.53
C THR A 67 -7.65 -8.89 1.21
N VAL A 68 -8.47 -8.14 0.47
CA VAL A 68 -8.23 -6.73 0.13
C VAL A 68 -8.22 -5.86 1.37
N ASN A 69 -9.18 -6.05 2.29
CA ASN A 69 -9.22 -5.29 3.55
C ASN A 69 -7.99 -5.56 4.43
N ASN A 70 -7.58 -6.83 4.53
CA ASN A 70 -6.39 -7.23 5.28
C ASN A 70 -5.12 -6.65 4.64
N LEU A 71 -4.99 -6.73 3.31
CA LEU A 71 -3.83 -6.20 2.59
C LEU A 71 -3.76 -4.67 2.65
N SER A 72 -4.89 -3.99 2.51
CA SER A 72 -4.98 -2.53 2.65
C SER A 72 -4.56 -2.08 4.06
N SER A 73 -5.07 -2.75 5.09
CA SER A 73 -4.69 -2.47 6.48
C SER A 73 -3.21 -2.75 6.75
N ALA A 74 -2.66 -3.84 6.21
CA ALA A 74 -1.25 -4.17 6.33
C ALA A 74 -0.36 -3.14 5.61
N ARG A 75 -0.73 -2.72 4.38
CA ARG A 75 -0.02 -1.68 3.64
C ARG A 75 -0.03 -0.34 4.37
N SER A 76 -1.19 0.09 4.87
CA SER A 76 -1.31 1.33 5.63
C SER A 76 -0.41 1.33 6.88
N ARG A 77 -0.29 0.19 7.58
CA ARG A 77 0.63 0.08 8.73
C ARG A 77 2.10 0.16 8.34
N ILE A 78 2.48 -0.42 7.20
CA ILE A 78 3.86 -0.35 6.70
C ILE A 78 4.17 1.09 6.29
N GLU A 79 3.33 1.71 5.46
CA GLU A 79 3.54 3.07 4.97
C GLU A 79 3.55 4.11 6.10
N ASP A 80 2.63 4.01 7.06
CA ASP A 80 2.57 4.91 8.22
C ASP A 80 3.77 4.72 9.16
N SER A 81 4.21 3.48 9.38
CA SER A 81 5.42 3.19 10.16
C SER A 81 6.68 3.75 9.48
N ASP A 82 6.81 3.52 8.17
CA ASP A 82 7.97 4.01 7.41
C ASP A 82 7.99 5.54 7.38
N TYR A 83 6.84 6.19 7.16
CA TYR A 83 6.73 7.65 7.22
C TYR A 83 7.06 8.20 8.61
N ALA A 84 6.55 7.59 9.68
CA ALA A 84 6.86 8.00 11.05
C ALA A 84 8.36 7.91 11.35
N THR A 85 9.05 6.88 10.85
CA THR A 85 10.51 6.74 11.03
C THR A 85 11.30 7.76 10.22
N GLU A 86 10.92 8.02 8.96
CA GLU A 86 11.59 9.01 8.11
C GLU A 86 11.42 10.43 8.67
N VAL A 87 10.22 10.80 9.08
CA VAL A 87 9.95 12.11 9.71
C VAL A 87 10.73 12.26 11.02
N SER A 88 10.83 11.19 11.82
CA SER A 88 11.63 11.19 13.05
C SER A 88 13.12 11.37 12.77
N ASN A 89 13.64 10.74 11.71
CA ASN A 89 15.03 10.88 11.29
C ASN A 89 15.32 12.26 10.71
N MET A 90 14.42 12.80 9.88
CA MET A 90 14.50 14.17 9.36
C MET A 90 14.49 15.19 10.51
N SER A 91 13.56 15.06 11.46
CA SER A 91 13.48 15.93 12.62
C SER A 91 14.74 15.85 13.48
N ARG A 92 15.24 14.63 13.74
CA ARG A 92 16.52 14.41 14.43
C ARG A 92 17.68 15.07 13.70
N ALA A 93 17.74 14.96 12.36
CA ALA A 93 18.77 15.59 11.55
C ALA A 93 18.70 17.13 11.61
N GLN A 94 17.50 17.72 11.56
CA GLN A 94 17.30 19.16 11.71
C GLN A 94 17.73 19.66 13.09
N ILE A 95 17.37 18.93 14.16
CA ILE A 95 17.81 19.23 15.53
C ILE A 95 19.33 19.15 15.63
N LEU A 96 19.96 18.12 15.04
CA LEU A 96 21.42 17.98 15.03
C LEU A 96 22.11 19.12 14.27
N GLN A 97 21.53 19.62 13.18
CA GLN A 97 22.08 20.78 12.47
C GLN A 97 21.96 22.08 13.28
N GLN A 98 20.81 22.33 13.93
CA GLN A 98 20.65 23.49 14.83
C GLN A 98 21.54 23.38 16.08
N ALA A 99 21.63 22.20 16.69
CA ALA A 99 22.53 21.96 17.82
C ALA A 99 23.99 22.08 17.39
N GLY A 100 24.37 21.53 16.24
CA GLY A 100 25.73 21.62 15.71
C GLY A 100 26.17 23.07 15.50
N THR A 101 25.33 23.91 14.89
CA THR A 101 25.63 25.34 14.71
C THR A 101 25.70 26.10 16.03
N SER A 102 24.82 25.82 16.99
CA SER A 102 24.84 26.42 18.33
C SER A 102 26.06 25.99 19.16
N VAL A 103 26.43 24.70 19.11
CA VAL A 103 27.59 24.13 19.79
C VAL A 103 28.89 24.65 19.16
N LEU A 104 28.99 24.74 17.83
CA LEU A 104 30.12 25.38 17.15
C LEU A 104 30.22 26.87 17.51
N ALA A 105 29.11 27.59 17.57
CA ALA A 105 29.10 28.99 17.99
C ALA A 105 29.57 29.17 19.44
N GLN A 106 29.13 28.30 20.36
CA GLN A 106 29.62 28.29 21.75
C GLN A 106 31.10 27.90 21.83
N ALA A 107 31.52 26.86 21.11
CA ALA A 107 32.92 26.43 21.07
C ALA A 107 33.85 27.51 20.52
N ASN A 108 33.40 28.33 19.57
CA ASN A 108 34.16 29.46 19.05
C ASN A 108 34.22 30.66 20.01
N GLN A 109 33.29 30.79 20.97
CA GLN A 109 33.32 31.82 22.01
C GLN A 109 34.14 31.41 23.25
N VAL A 110 34.34 30.12 23.49
CA VAL A 110 35.15 29.60 24.62
C VAL A 110 36.60 30.13 24.59
N PRO A 111 37.32 30.15 23.45
CA PRO A 111 38.65 30.76 23.36
C PRO A 111 38.67 32.26 23.64
N GLN A 112 37.61 33.00 23.24
CA GLN A 112 37.55 34.46 23.38
C GLN A 112 37.28 34.95 24.81
N LYS A 113 36.76 34.09 25.70
CA LYS A 113 36.61 34.42 27.13
C LYS A 113 37.91 34.22 27.95
N ARG A 114 38.87 33.47 27.41
CA ARG A 114 40.14 33.13 28.08
C ARG A 114 41.18 34.27 28.24
N PRO A 115 41.26 35.32 27.39
CA PRO A 115 42.22 36.40 27.62
C PRO A 115 41.85 37.32 28.80
N LEU A 116 40.58 37.37 29.22
CA LEU A 116 40.14 38.26 30.31
C LEU A 116 40.57 37.75 31.70
N PHE A 117 40.56 36.42 31.93
CA PHE A 117 41.04 35.84 33.18
C PHE A 117 42.57 35.93 33.32
N THR A 118 43.30 35.72 32.22
CA THR A 118 44.76 35.88 32.20
C THR A 118 45.16 37.35 32.39
N ALA A 119 44.41 38.29 31.79
CA ALA A 119 44.61 39.72 31.99
C ALA A 119 44.27 40.16 33.42
N LEU A 120 43.24 39.60 34.05
CA LEU A 120 42.86 39.87 35.45
C LEU A 120 43.92 39.36 36.44
N ILE A 121 44.42 38.13 36.28
CA ILE A 121 45.51 37.59 37.11
C ILE A 121 46.79 38.40 36.91
N ARG A 122 47.16 38.76 35.67
CA ARG A 122 48.32 39.62 35.40
C ARG A 122 48.17 41.01 36.00
N ARG A 123 46.96 41.60 36.01
CA ARG A 123 46.67 42.90 36.64
C ARG A 123 46.64 42.79 38.17
N LEU A 124 46.21 41.66 38.74
CA LEU A 124 46.22 41.40 40.19
C LEU A 124 47.66 41.23 40.72
N ILE A 125 48.50 40.47 39.99
CA ILE A 125 49.93 40.31 40.31
C ILE A 125 50.67 41.65 40.18
N HIS A 126 50.41 42.42 39.12
CA HIS A 126 50.99 43.77 39.01
C HIS A 126 50.57 44.71 40.16
N ARG A 127 49.31 44.64 40.61
CA ARG A 127 48.83 45.47 41.73
C ARG A 127 49.43 45.03 43.07
N HIS A 128 49.72 43.74 43.27
CA HIS A 128 50.43 43.26 44.44
C HIS A 128 51.91 43.66 44.45
N VAL A 129 52.59 43.67 43.30
CA VAL A 129 54.00 44.09 43.21
C VAL A 129 54.18 45.59 43.45
N VAL A 130 53.27 46.43 42.95
CA VAL A 130 53.35 47.91 43.13
C VAL A 130 53.09 48.33 44.58
N HIS A 131 52.28 47.58 45.34
CA HIS A 131 52.06 47.87 46.77
C HIS A 131 53.25 47.52 47.67
N ASN A 132 54.18 46.66 47.21
CA ASN A 132 55.36 46.26 47.98
C ASN A 132 56.63 47.09 47.66
N GLN A 133 56.62 47.89 46.59
CA GLN A 133 57.72 48.77 46.19
C GLN A 133 57.54 50.22 46.71
N GLY A 134 56.42 50.52 47.39
CA GLY A 134 56.14 51.85 47.95
C GLY A 134 56.66 52.08 49.38
N SER A 135 57.10 51.02 50.09
CA SER A 135 57.60 51.12 51.46
C SER A 135 59.14 51.10 51.58
N GLU A 136 59.88 50.85 50.49
CA GLU A 136 61.36 50.86 50.51
C GLU A 136 61.95 52.21 50.07
N SER A 137 61.17 53.12 49.49
CA SER A 137 61.64 54.43 48.99
C SER A 137 61.70 55.54 50.05
N CYS A 138 61.50 55.23 51.34
CA CYS A 138 61.50 56.20 52.43
C CYS A 138 62.71 56.09 53.38
N LEU A 139 63.70 55.27 53.02
CA LEU A 139 65.01 55.16 53.68
C LEU A 139 66.13 55.36 52.65
N PHE A 140 66.24 56.57 52.12
CA PHE A 140 67.49 57.28 51.80
C PHE A 140 67.18 58.67 51.26
#